data_AF-A0A0F3IEA1-F1
#
_entry.id   AF-A0A0F3IEA1-F1
#
_cell.length_a   1.000
_cell.length_b   1.000
_cell.length_c   1.000
_cell.angle_alpha   90.00
_cell.angle_beta   90.00
_cell.angle_gamma   90.00
#
_symmetry.space_group_name_H-M   'P 1'
#
loop_
_entity.id
_entity.type
_entity.pdbx_description
1 polymer ?
#
loop_
_entity_poly.entity_id
_entity_poly.type
_entity_poly.pdbx_seq_one_letter_code
_entity_poly.pdbx_strand_id
1 'polypeptide(L)'
;MKTLAQQDIQLVHNIRQGLVEQRTALVNQLRGTLSERGIILAEGIKHVRQELPLILENAANGLTTLSRELIAEQYQKLNQGHRMCRGTRRINRGKTRTMRLPSFGTSYKRTLWP
;
A
#
# COMPACT_ATOMS: atom_id res chain seq x y z
N MET A 1 -28.09 11.62 -10.37
CA MET A 1 -26.80 12.18 -10.87
C MET A 1 -25.87 12.37 -9.69
N LYS A 2 -24.73 11.67 -9.61
CA LYS A 2 -23.75 11.84 -8.51
C LYS A 2 -23.11 13.24 -8.61
N THR A 3 -23.10 14.01 -7.53
CA THR A 3 -22.48 15.34 -7.51
C THR A 3 -20.97 15.23 -7.74
N LEU A 4 -20.34 16.25 -8.33
CA LEU A 4 -18.89 16.26 -8.59
C LEU A 4 -18.08 15.99 -7.31
N ALA A 5 -18.49 16.62 -6.19
CA ALA A 5 -17.86 16.39 -4.90
C ALA A 5 -17.94 14.93 -4.40
N GLN A 6 -19.00 14.19 -4.76
CA GLN A 6 -19.14 12.78 -4.42
C GLN A 6 -18.28 11.90 -5.33
N GLN A 7 -18.09 12.29 -6.60
CA GLN A 7 -17.17 11.62 -7.53
C GLN A 7 -15.72 11.80 -7.09
N ASP A 8 -15.32 12.99 -6.61
CA ASP A 8 -13.97 13.25 -6.10
C ASP A 8 -13.64 12.39 -4.87
N ILE A 9 -14.60 12.23 -3.95
CA ILE A 9 -14.43 11.36 -2.77
C ILE A 9 -14.21 9.91 -3.21
N GLN A 10 -14.98 9.43 -4.20
CA GLN A 10 -14.82 8.09 -4.75
C GLN A 10 -13.46 7.92 -5.44
N LEU A 11 -13.02 8.92 -6.20
CA LEU A 11 -11.71 8.93 -6.87
C LEU A 11 -10.58 8.78 -5.85
N VAL A 12 -10.61 9.55 -4.76
CA VAL A 12 -9.62 9.44 -3.67
C VAL A 12 -9.64 8.05 -3.05
N HIS A 13 -10.82 7.45 -2.83
CA HIS A 13 -10.92 6.10 -2.29
C HIS A 13 -10.31 5.06 -3.24
N ASN A 14 -10.66 5.12 -4.53
CA ASN A 14 -10.17 4.19 -5.54
C ASN A 14 -8.65 4.26 -5.69
N ILE A 15 -8.08 5.47 -5.74
CA ILE A 15 -6.62 5.66 -5.78
C ILE A 15 -5.96 5.04 -4.55
N ARG A 16 -6.56 5.19 -3.36
CA ARG A 16 -6.00 4.61 -2.13
C ARG A 16 -6.05 3.09 -2.12
N GLN A 17 -7.16 2.50 -2.59
CA GLN A 17 -7.27 1.04 -2.71
C GLN A 17 -6.20 0.50 -3.67
N GLY A 18 -6.10 1.08 -4.87
CA GLY A 18 -5.10 0.67 -5.86
C GLY A 18 -3.66 0.76 -5.32
N LEU A 19 -3.33 1.81 -4.57
CA LEU A 19 -2.01 1.91 -3.93
C LEU A 19 -1.77 0.85 -2.84
N VAL A 20 -2.81 0.45 -2.10
CA VAL A 20 -2.69 -0.62 -1.10
C VAL A 20 -2.52 -1.97 -1.78
N GLU A 21 -3.32 -2.27 -2.80
CA GLU A 21 -3.25 -3.50 -3.59
C GLU A 21 -1.88 -3.66 -4.27
N GLN A 22 -1.41 -2.62 -4.97
CA GLN A 22 -0.09 -2.60 -5.59
C GLN A 22 1.02 -2.88 -4.58
N ARG A 23 0.93 -2.28 -3.39
CA ARG A 23 1.91 -2.49 -2.33
C ARG A 23 1.89 -3.92 -1.79
N THR A 24 0.71 -4.49 -1.59
CA THR A 24 0.56 -5.88 -1.15
C THR A 24 1.09 -6.85 -2.22
N ALA A 25 0.79 -6.60 -3.50
CA ALA A 25 1.31 -7.37 -4.62
C ALA A 25 2.85 -7.33 -4.67
N LEU A 26 3.47 -6.15 -4.52
CA LEU A 26 4.92 -6.01 -4.47
C LEU A 26 5.55 -6.77 -3.28
N VAL A 27 4.92 -6.71 -2.10
CA VAL A 27 5.37 -7.48 -0.93
C VAL A 27 5.32 -8.98 -1.22
N ASN A 28 4.22 -9.47 -1.79
CA ASN A 28 4.06 -10.89 -2.08
C ASN A 28 5.04 -11.37 -3.15
N GLN A 29 5.28 -10.54 -4.18
CA GLN A 29 6.27 -10.82 -5.21
C GLN A 29 7.68 -10.93 -4.61
N LEU A 30 8.09 -9.95 -3.78
CA LEU A 30 9.39 -9.99 -3.08
C LEU A 30 9.54 -11.25 -2.23
N ARG A 31 8.50 -11.61 -1.47
CA ARG A 31 8.50 -12.82 -0.65
C ARG A 31 8.61 -14.09 -1.50
N GLY A 32 7.90 -14.15 -2.64
CA GLY A 32 7.98 -15.28 -3.57
C GLY A 32 9.39 -15.44 -4.17
N THR A 33 9.95 -14.36 -4.72
CA THR A 33 11.29 -14.35 -5.32
C THR A 33 12.39 -14.73 -4.32
N LEU A 34 12.24 -14.33 -3.06
CA LEU A 34 13.16 -14.72 -1.98
C LEU A 34 12.94 -16.18 -1.54
N SER A 35 11.69 -16.64 -1.47
CA SER A 35 11.36 -18.02 -1.10
C SER A 35 11.87 -19.04 -2.12
N GLU A 36 11.85 -18.72 -3.42
CA GLU A 36 12.45 -19.54 -4.48
C GLU A 36 13.96 -19.79 -4.27
N ARG A 37 14.62 -18.89 -3.53
CA ARG A 37 16.05 -18.94 -3.23
C ARG A 37 16.32 -19.44 -1.80
N GLY A 38 15.30 -19.97 -1.12
CA GLY A 38 15.40 -20.52 0.23
C GLY A 38 15.31 -19.50 1.36
N ILE A 39 15.03 -18.22 1.07
CA ILE A 39 14.90 -17.17 2.08
C ILE A 39 13.40 -16.92 2.35
N ILE A 40 12.93 -17.40 3.51
CA ILE A 40 11.53 -17.25 3.90
C ILE A 40 11.36 -16.00 4.75
N LEU A 41 10.57 -15.04 4.25
CA LEU A 41 10.19 -13.83 4.98
C LEU A 41 8.81 -13.98 5.63
N ALA A 42 8.68 -13.47 6.86
CA ALA A 42 7.40 -13.41 7.57
C ALA A 42 6.37 -12.53 6.83
N GLU A 43 5.09 -12.78 7.09
CA GLU A 43 4.01 -12.04 6.44
C GLU A 43 3.97 -10.58 6.90
N GLY A 44 3.70 -9.69 5.94
CA GLY A 44 3.43 -8.29 6.20
C GLY A 44 4.60 -7.36 5.89
N ILE A 45 4.24 -6.12 5.56
CA ILE A 45 5.18 -5.12 5.04
C ILE A 45 6.26 -4.69 6.05
N LYS A 46 5.99 -4.82 7.35
CA LYS A 46 6.94 -4.44 8.40
C LYS A 46 8.16 -5.36 8.40
N HIS A 47 7.92 -6.67 8.35
CA HIS A 47 8.97 -7.69 8.27
C HIS A 47 9.82 -7.51 7.02
N VAL A 48 9.20 -7.36 5.85
CA VAL A 48 9.92 -7.07 4.61
C VAL A 48 10.80 -5.82 4.73
N ARG A 49 10.35 -4.76 5.41
CA ARG A 49 11.17 -3.55 5.56
C ARG A 49 12.36 -3.68 6.51
N GLN A 50 12.24 -4.54 7.50
CA GLN A 50 13.27 -4.73 8.51
C GLN A 50 14.28 -5.79 8.05
N GLU A 51 13.80 -6.88 7.46
CA GLU A 51 14.60 -8.06 7.12
C GLU A 51 15.26 -7.93 5.75
N LEU A 52 14.61 -7.30 4.77
CA LEU A 52 15.10 -7.26 3.39
C LEU A 52 16.42 -6.47 3.22
N PRO A 53 16.66 -5.33 3.92
CA PRO A 53 17.99 -4.70 3.93
C PRO A 53 19.08 -5.63 4.49
N LEU A 54 18.80 -6.34 5.58
CA LEU A 54 19.74 -7.29 6.21
C LEU A 54 20.07 -8.45 5.27
N ILE A 55 19.08 -8.93 4.52
CA ILE A 55 19.27 -9.96 3.49
C ILE A 55 20.13 -9.41 2.34
N LEU A 56 19.88 -8.19 1.87
CA LEU A 56 20.66 -7.61 0.77
C LEU A 56 22.12 -7.33 1.16
N GLU A 57 22.40 -7.02 2.43
CA GLU A 57 23.76 -6.83 2.96
C GLU A 57 24.51 -8.15 3.18
N ASN A 58 23.79 -9.25 3.45
CA ASN A 58 24.42 -10.55 3.65
C ASN A 58 24.96 -11.12 2.33
N ALA A 59 26.28 -11.11 2.15
CA ALA A 59 26.94 -11.65 0.97
C ALA A 59 26.89 -13.20 0.86
N ALA A 60 26.62 -13.90 1.98
CA ALA A 60 26.69 -15.36 2.06
C ALA A 60 25.38 -16.08 1.65
N ASN A 61 24.30 -15.36 1.38
CA ASN A 61 22.98 -15.93 1.10
C ASN A 61 22.76 -16.39 -0.36
N GLY A 62 23.83 -16.56 -1.14
CA GLY A 62 23.76 -17.12 -2.49
C GLY A 62 23.02 -16.27 -3.53
N LEU A 63 22.64 -15.02 -3.20
CA LEU A 63 22.02 -14.11 -4.15
C LEU A 63 23.04 -13.62 -5.18
N THR A 64 22.74 -13.86 -6.46
CA THR A 64 23.48 -13.26 -7.57
C THR A 64 23.37 -11.74 -7.55
N THR A 65 24.38 -11.05 -8.08
CA THR A 65 24.41 -9.58 -8.16
C THR A 65 23.15 -9.00 -8.80
N LEU A 66 22.71 -9.59 -9.92
CA LEU A 66 21.49 -9.19 -10.63
C LEU A 66 20.23 -9.36 -9.78
N SER A 67 20.12 -10.45 -9.00
CA SER A 67 18.98 -10.64 -8.10
C SER A 67 18.94 -9.57 -7.01
N ARG A 68 20.12 -9.20 -6.45
CA ARG A 68 20.21 -8.15 -5.43
C ARG A 68 19.78 -6.79 -5.96
N GLU A 69 20.24 -6.43 -7.16
CA GLU A 69 19.86 -5.17 -7.82
C GLU A 69 18.35 -5.07 -8.05
N LEU A 70 17.74 -6.12 -8.63
CA LEU A 70 16.30 -6.15 -8.90
C LEU A 70 15.46 -6.11 -7.60
N ILE A 71 15.87 -6.85 -6.58
CA ILE A 71 15.20 -6.84 -5.27
C ILE A 71 15.35 -5.47 -4.60
N ALA A 72 16.52 -4.84 -4.69
CA ALA A 72 16.74 -3.49 -4.18
C ALA A 72 15.86 -2.46 -4.89
N GLU A 73 15.70 -2.55 -6.21
CA GLU A 73 14.81 -1.66 -6.99
C GLU A 73 13.34 -1.83 -6.57
N GLN A 74 12.87 -3.07 -6.42
CA GLN A 74 11.52 -3.34 -5.92
C GLN A 74 11.31 -2.81 -4.50
N TYR A 75 12.32 -2.95 -3.65
CA TYR A 75 12.30 -2.40 -2.30
C TYR A 75 12.22 -0.86 -2.28
N GLN A 76 12.95 -0.20 -3.17
CA GLN A 76 12.84 1.26 -3.33
C GLN A 76 11.44 1.68 -3.77
N LYS A 77 10.83 0.99 -4.75
CA LYS A 77 9.44 1.24 -5.18
C LYS A 77 8.44 1.11 -4.02
N LEU A 78 8.60 0.07 -3.20
CA LEU A 78 7.78 -0.15 -2.00
C LEU A 78 7.92 0.98 -0.96
N ASN A 79 9.11 1.56 -0.81
CA ASN A 79 9.34 2.69 0.09
C ASN A 79 8.77 4.01 -0.45
N GLN A 80 8.83 4.23 -1.77
CA GLN A 80 8.24 5.40 -2.43
C GLN A 80 6.71 5.40 -2.33
N GLY A 81 6.04 4.28 -2.65
CA GLY A 81 4.57 4.17 -2.61
C GLY A 81 3.96 4.43 -1.22
N HIS A 82 4.71 4.19 -0.15
CA HIS A 82 4.27 4.48 1.22
C HIS A 82 4.24 5.97 1.57
N ARG A 83 5.11 6.80 0.98
CA ARG A 83 5.06 8.27 1.13
C ARG A 83 3.75 8.80 0.52
N MET A 84 3.37 8.29 -0.64
CA MET A 84 2.12 8.63 -1.35
C MET A 84 0.87 8.30 -0.52
N CYS A 85 0.81 7.09 0.06
CA CYS A 85 -0.30 6.66 0.92
C CYS A 85 -0.46 7.48 2.21
N ARG A 86 0.64 8.02 2.75
CA ARG A 86 0.58 8.93 3.93
C ARG A 86 0.09 10.32 3.54
N GLY A 87 0.44 10.82 2.35
CA GLY A 87 0.01 12.14 1.86
C GLY A 87 -1.51 12.27 1.72
N THR A 88 -2.19 11.23 1.24
CA THR A 88 -3.65 11.23 1.02
C THR A 88 -4.47 11.28 2.32
N ARG A 89 -3.89 11.04 3.50
CA ARG A 89 -4.58 11.23 4.80
C ARG A 89 -4.99 12.69 5.04
N ARG A 90 -4.31 13.66 4.44
CA ARG A 90 -4.63 15.09 4.61
C ARG A 90 -5.93 15.50 3.91
N ILE A 91 -6.31 14.81 2.84
CA ILE A 91 -7.49 15.14 2.01
C ILE A 91 -8.81 14.92 2.78
N ASN A 92 -8.85 13.99 3.74
CA ASN A 92 -10.07 13.66 4.51
C ASN A 92 -10.18 14.36 5.89
N ARG A 93 -9.17 15.11 6.32
CA ARG A 93 -9.23 15.83 7.62
C ARG A 93 -10.04 17.14 7.57
N GLY A 94 -10.55 17.53 6.41
CA GLY A 94 -11.33 18.77 6.23
C GLY A 94 -12.85 18.61 6.18
N LYS A 95 -13.42 17.41 6.31
CA LYS A 95 -14.88 17.20 6.13
C LYS A 95 -15.58 16.43 7.26
N THR A 96 -15.12 16.57 8.50
CA THR A 96 -15.90 16.20 9.70
C THR A 96 -16.56 17.45 10.32
N ARG A 97 -17.25 18.23 9.49
CA ARG A 97 -18.34 19.09 9.94
C ARG A 97 -19.59 18.46 9.35
N THR A 98 -20.44 17.92 10.21
CA THR A 98 -21.72 17.29 9.89
C THR A 98 -22.48 18.10 8.84
N MET A 99 -22.43 17.67 7.58
CA MET A 99 -23.30 18.19 6.53
C MET A 99 -24.65 17.50 6.69
N ARG A 100 -25.64 18.22 7.24
CA ARG A 100 -27.03 17.83 7.17
C ARG A 100 -27.47 18.10 5.72
N LEU A 101 -27.40 17.08 4.86
CA LEU A 101 -27.87 17.18 3.47
C LEU A 101 -29.40 17.33 3.50
N PRO A 102 -29.97 18.45 3.03
CA PRO A 102 -31.41 18.53 2.85
C PRO A 102 -31.78 17.68 1.64
N SER A 103 -32.86 16.91 1.81
CA SER A 103 -33.62 16.16 0.79
C SER A 103 -33.14 14.80 0.26
N PHE A 104 -32.36 14.02 1.03
CA PHE A 104 -32.37 12.56 0.82
C PHE A 104 -32.43 11.81 2.16
N GLY A 105 -33.64 11.34 2.49
CA GLY A 105 -33.90 10.47 3.63
C GLY A 105 -33.33 9.07 3.38
N THR A 106 -32.03 8.88 3.60
CA THR A 106 -31.48 7.56 3.90
C THR A 106 -30.20 7.71 4.71
N SER A 107 -30.25 7.24 5.95
CA SER A 107 -29.11 7.20 6.86
C SER A 107 -28.03 6.28 6.28
N TYR A 108 -26.91 6.84 5.84
CA TYR A 108 -25.78 6.04 5.34
C TYR A 108 -25.01 5.46 6.54
N LYS A 109 -25.60 4.45 7.19
CA LYS A 109 -24.85 3.52 8.04
C LYS A 109 -24.35 2.38 7.16
N ARG A 110 -23.10 2.46 6.70
CA ARG A 110 -22.40 1.30 6.19
C ARG A 110 -20.99 1.27 6.78
N THR A 111 -20.85 0.46 7.82
CA THR A 111 -19.62 -0.29 8.06
C THR A 111 -19.26 -1.02 6.77
N LEU A 112 -18.21 -0.58 6.08
CA LEU A 112 -17.56 -1.33 5.02
C LEU A 112 -16.06 -1.12 5.13
N TRP A 113 -15.46 -1.92 6.01
CA TRP A 113 -14.07 -2.32 5.89
C TRP A 113 -13.97 -3.71 6.54
N PRO A 114 -13.56 -4.77 5.81
CA PRO A 114 -13.14 -6.01 6.44
C PRO A 114 -11.83 -5.82 7.21
#